data_AF-A0A0S8H5E3-F1
#
_entry.id   AF-A0A0S8H5E3-F1
#
_cell.length_a   1.000
_cell.length_b   1.000
_cell.length_c   1.000
_cell.angle_alpha   90.00
_cell.angle_beta   90.00
_cell.angle_gamma   90.00
#
_symmetry.space_group_name_H-M   'P 1'
#
loop_
_entity.id
_entity.type
_entity.pdbx_description
1 polymer ?
#
loop_
_entity_poly.entity_id
_entity_poly.type
_entity_poly.pdbx_seq_one_letter_code
_entity_poly.pdbx_strand_id
1 'polypeptide(L)'
;MEMKRIKNLIPITFILILCPLCSDKGQIKINIKNDRDLYGTPFSIHITGLSPGEKVTLSAFSEDASGSEWTTSSDLTATSSGKITLTFDDPPENNPQRTDLYGYLSSMRPADNSNKNYHY
;
A
#
# COMPACT_ATOMS: atom_id res chain seq x y z
N MET A 1 -72.77 -7.03 20.58
CA MET A 1 -72.53 -7.08 19.12
C MET A 1 -71.34 -6.18 18.84
N GLU A 2 -70.16 -6.79 18.77
CA GLU A 2 -68.87 -6.12 18.56
C GLU A 2 -68.73 -5.62 17.12
N MET A 3 -68.14 -4.43 16.94
CA MET A 3 -67.51 -4.05 15.67
C MET A 3 -66.11 -3.49 15.91
N LYS A 4 -65.15 -4.40 15.67
CA LYS A 4 -63.77 -4.27 15.15
C LYS A 4 -63.06 -2.91 15.21
N ARG A 5 -61.99 -2.92 16.01
CA ARG A 5 -60.84 -2.00 16.01
C ARG A 5 -60.21 -1.85 14.62
N ILE A 6 -59.88 -0.61 14.27
CA ILE A 6 -59.06 -0.19 13.13
C ILE A 6 -57.67 -0.82 13.30
N LYS A 7 -57.24 -1.59 12.31
CA LYS A 7 -55.94 -2.25 12.27
C LYS A 7 -54.87 -1.22 11.95
N ASN A 8 -53.85 -1.18 12.81
CA ASN A 8 -52.60 -0.43 12.67
C ASN A 8 -52.05 -0.50 11.24
N LEU A 9 -51.94 0.66 10.61
CA LEU A 9 -51.17 0.88 9.40
C LEU A 9 -49.95 1.72 9.82
N ILE A 10 -48.82 1.09 10.06
CA ILE A 10 -47.53 1.79 10.17
C ILE A 10 -46.68 1.28 9.00
N PRO A 11 -46.34 2.13 8.02
CA PRO A 11 -45.60 1.73 6.84
C PRO A 11 -44.09 1.64 7.16
N ILE A 12 -43.49 0.53 6.74
CA ILE A 12 -42.20 0.47 6.04
C ILE A 12 -41.13 1.45 6.59
N THR A 13 -40.40 1.04 7.62
CA THR A 13 -39.07 1.61 7.88
C THR A 13 -38.06 0.77 7.12
N PHE A 14 -37.88 1.15 5.86
CA PHE A 14 -36.78 0.75 5.00
C PHE A 14 -35.49 1.19 5.71
N ILE A 15 -34.81 0.27 6.41
CA ILE A 15 -33.42 0.52 6.84
C ILE A 15 -32.61 0.53 5.55
N LEU A 16 -32.44 1.73 5.00
CA LEU A 16 -31.36 2.09 4.11
C LEU A 16 -30.08 1.71 4.82
N ILE A 17 -29.60 0.49 4.56
CA ILE A 17 -28.17 0.20 4.62
C ILE A 17 -27.58 1.05 3.49
N LEU A 18 -27.35 2.33 3.79
CA LEU A 18 -26.29 3.09 3.13
C LEU A 18 -25.05 2.26 3.37
N CYS A 19 -24.66 1.50 2.35
CA CYS A 19 -23.34 0.95 2.23
C CYS A 19 -22.54 2.04 1.52
N PRO A 20 -21.88 2.99 2.22
CA PRO A 20 -20.95 3.91 1.58
C PRO A 20 -19.64 3.16 1.31
N LEU A 21 -19.72 1.98 0.70
CA LEU A 21 -18.57 1.23 0.20
C LEU A 21 -18.49 1.35 -1.32
N CYS A 22 -19.00 2.44 -1.89
CA CYS A 22 -18.33 3.01 -3.06
C CYS A 22 -17.10 3.74 -2.54
N SER A 23 -16.06 2.97 -2.18
CA SER A 23 -14.72 3.51 -2.01
C SER A 23 -14.28 3.96 -3.39
N ASP A 24 -14.47 5.25 -3.69
CA ASP A 24 -13.93 5.87 -4.89
C ASP A 24 -12.43 5.57 -4.88
N LYS A 25 -11.97 4.73 -5.80
CA LYS A 25 -10.54 4.39 -5.89
C LYS A 25 -9.83 5.67 -6.27
N GLY A 26 -9.23 6.32 -5.28
CA GLY A 26 -8.42 7.49 -5.51
C GLY A 26 -7.32 7.16 -6.52
N GLN A 27 -6.91 8.15 -7.31
CA GLN A 27 -5.74 7.98 -8.16
C GLN A 27 -4.54 7.58 -7.29
N ILE A 28 -3.90 6.44 -7.63
CA ILE A 28 -2.72 5.97 -6.92
C ILE A 28 -1.60 7.01 -7.11
N LYS A 29 -1.01 7.45 -6.00
CA LYS A 29 0.10 8.41 -5.98
C LYS A 29 1.25 7.86 -5.16
N ILE A 30 2.46 7.95 -5.72
CA ILE A 30 3.72 7.66 -5.05
C ILE A 30 4.43 9.00 -4.80
N ASN A 31 4.72 9.29 -3.53
CA ASN A 31 5.43 10.49 -3.12
C ASN A 31 6.70 10.10 -2.36
N ILE A 32 7.83 10.67 -2.77
CA ILE A 32 9.13 10.47 -2.12
C ILE A 32 9.41 11.72 -1.29
N LYS A 33 9.68 11.55 0.01
CA LYS A 33 10.08 12.64 0.90
C LYS A 33 11.56 12.55 1.20
N ASN A 34 12.23 13.71 1.25
CA ASN A 34 13.68 13.84 1.42
C ASN A 34 14.44 13.17 0.26
N ASP A 35 14.00 13.41 -0.96
CA ASP A 35 14.56 12.93 -2.23
C ASP A 35 15.91 13.55 -2.60
N ARG A 36 16.71 14.00 -1.63
CA ARG A 36 18.04 14.53 -1.95
C ARG A 36 18.91 13.41 -2.54
N ASP A 37 19.44 13.66 -3.73
CA ASP A 37 20.26 12.78 -4.60
C ASP A 37 21.61 12.34 -4.00
N LEU A 38 21.63 11.88 -2.75
CA LEU A 38 22.83 11.41 -2.08
C LEU A 38 22.59 10.01 -1.52
N TYR A 39 23.34 9.07 -2.07
CA TYR A 39 23.43 7.70 -1.57
C TYR A 39 23.69 7.72 -0.05
N GLY A 40 22.87 6.99 0.71
CA GLY A 40 22.94 6.96 2.18
C GLY A 40 22.15 8.07 2.89
N THR A 41 21.43 8.94 2.19
CA THR A 41 20.49 9.87 2.81
C THR A 41 19.16 9.16 3.09
N PRO A 42 18.69 9.10 4.35
CA PRO A 42 17.40 8.51 4.67
C PRO A 42 16.24 9.24 3.98
N PHE A 43 15.38 8.48 3.30
CA PHE A 43 14.17 8.98 2.67
C PHE A 43 12.96 8.11 3.00
N SER A 44 11.77 8.52 2.55
CA SER A 44 10.55 7.74 2.73
C SER A 44 9.70 7.74 1.47
N ILE A 45 9.04 6.60 1.23
CA ILE A 45 8.09 6.44 0.13
C ILE A 45 6.68 6.35 0.73
N HIS A 46 5.78 7.21 0.26
CA HIS A 46 4.37 7.21 0.63
C HIS A 46 3.52 6.86 -0.58
N ILE A 47 2.73 5.80 -0.45
CA ILE A 47 1.77 5.37 -1.47
C ILE A 47 0.37 5.68 -0.93
N THR A 48 -0.44 6.40 -1.71
CA THR A 48 -1.79 6.83 -1.33
C THR A 48 -2.78 6.60 -2.48
N GLY A 49 -4.08 6.66 -2.18
CA GLY A 49 -5.14 6.40 -3.15
C GLY A 49 -5.57 4.92 -3.23
N LEU A 50 -5.02 4.07 -2.35
CA LEU A 50 -5.41 2.67 -2.25
C LEU A 50 -6.72 2.52 -1.49
N SER A 51 -7.44 1.43 -1.73
CA SER A 51 -8.56 1.04 -0.86
C SER A 51 -8.02 0.57 0.51
N PRO A 52 -8.79 0.77 1.60
CA PRO A 52 -8.45 0.20 2.90
C PRO A 52 -8.20 -1.31 2.82
N GLY A 53 -7.02 -1.78 3.27
CA GLY A 53 -6.67 -3.21 3.23
C GLY A 53 -6.33 -3.76 1.84
N GLU A 54 -6.21 -2.92 0.80
CA GLU A 54 -5.83 -3.35 -0.54
C GLU A 54 -4.44 -3.98 -0.53
N LYS A 55 -4.33 -5.16 -1.14
CA LYS A 55 -3.04 -5.84 -1.37
C LYS A 55 -2.47 -5.38 -2.70
N VAL A 56 -1.21 -4.95 -2.68
CA VAL A 56 -0.49 -4.48 -3.86
C VAL A 56 0.91 -5.07 -3.88
N THR A 57 1.49 -5.18 -5.06
CA THR A 57 2.90 -5.51 -5.24
C THR A 57 3.66 -4.22 -5.56
N LEU A 58 4.64 -3.88 -4.74
CA LEU A 58 5.57 -2.80 -5.03
C LEU A 58 6.79 -3.40 -5.73
N SER A 59 7.09 -2.91 -6.93
CA SER A 59 8.30 -3.27 -7.68
C SER A 59 9.20 -2.06 -7.83
N ALA A 60 10.51 -2.25 -7.69
CA ALA A 60 11.51 -1.23 -7.95
C ALA A 60 12.57 -1.77 -8.91
N PHE A 61 13.10 -0.86 -9.72
CA PHE A 61 14.07 -1.10 -10.77
C PHE A 61 15.20 -0.08 -10.65
N SER A 62 16.42 -0.50 -10.92
CA SER A 62 17.60 0.35 -11.04
C SER A 62 18.53 -0.20 -12.11
N GLU A 63 19.22 0.67 -12.84
CA GLU A 63 20.28 0.29 -13.78
C GLU A 63 21.62 0.76 -13.21
N ASP A 64 22.61 -0.12 -13.16
CA ASP A 64 23.96 0.26 -12.71
C ASP A 64 24.82 0.84 -13.84
N ALA A 65 26.01 1.34 -13.51
CA ALA A 65 26.92 1.95 -14.48
C ALA A 65 27.41 1.00 -15.59
N SER A 66 27.21 -0.32 -15.44
CA SER A 66 27.52 -1.34 -16.44
C SER A 66 26.34 -1.67 -17.36
N GLY A 67 25.18 -1.03 -17.14
CA GLY A 67 23.92 -1.33 -17.83
C GLY A 67 23.24 -2.60 -17.32
N SER A 68 23.62 -3.12 -16.16
CA SER A 68 22.92 -4.27 -15.57
C SER A 68 21.68 -3.79 -14.81
N GLU A 69 20.55 -4.44 -15.06
CA GLU A 69 19.28 -4.16 -14.39
C GLU A 69 19.20 -4.86 -13.04
N TRP A 70 18.75 -4.14 -12.02
CA TRP A 70 18.53 -4.62 -10.65
C TRP A 70 17.07 -4.42 -10.28
N THR A 71 16.44 -5.45 -9.72
CA THR A 71 15.01 -5.45 -9.38
C THR A 71 14.75 -5.98 -7.99
N THR A 72 13.68 -5.50 -7.37
CA THR A 72 13.12 -6.02 -6.11
C THR A 72 11.60 -5.94 -6.18
N SER A 73 10.92 -6.81 -5.45
CA SER A 73 9.46 -6.85 -5.38
C SER A 73 9.01 -7.30 -3.99
N SER A 74 7.96 -6.67 -3.47
CA SER A 74 7.35 -7.04 -2.21
C SER A 74 5.85 -6.84 -2.25
N ASP A 75 5.12 -7.82 -1.70
CA ASP A 75 3.69 -7.69 -1.46
C ASP A 75 3.43 -6.89 -0.18
N LEU A 76 2.59 -5.88 -0.30
CA LEU A 76 2.27 -4.93 0.77
C LEU A 76 0.75 -4.81 0.91
N THR A 77 0.30 -4.50 2.12
CA THR A 77 -1.12 -4.28 2.41
C THR A 77 -1.33 -2.86 2.87
N ALA A 78 -2.27 -2.15 2.24
CA ALA A 78 -2.64 -0.80 2.61
C ALA A 78 -3.27 -0.77 4.00
N THR A 79 -2.98 0.29 4.75
CA THR A 79 -3.64 0.55 6.04
C THR A 79 -5.14 0.77 5.87
N SER A 80 -5.88 0.85 6.98
CA SER A 80 -7.31 1.21 7.00
C SER A 80 -7.61 2.58 6.37
N SER A 81 -6.60 3.43 6.19
CA SER A 81 -6.70 4.73 5.53
C SER A 81 -6.31 4.73 4.05
N GLY A 82 -6.03 3.55 3.47
CA GLY A 82 -5.67 3.45 2.05
C GLY A 82 -4.24 3.93 1.74
N LYS A 83 -3.31 3.69 2.67
CA LYS A 83 -1.92 4.18 2.60
C LYS A 83 -0.91 3.09 2.88
N ILE A 84 0.25 3.19 2.25
CA ILE A 84 1.46 2.43 2.57
C ILE A 84 2.59 3.44 2.79
N THR A 85 3.47 3.19 3.76
CA THR A 85 4.65 4.02 4.02
C THR A 85 5.86 3.14 4.26
N LEU A 86 6.88 3.33 3.42
CA LEU A 86 8.19 2.72 3.57
C LEU A 86 9.14 3.77 4.13
N THR A 87 9.86 3.44 5.19
CA THR A 87 10.80 4.36 5.86
C THR A 87 12.18 3.75 5.94
N PHE A 88 13.22 4.58 5.85
CA PHE A 88 14.61 4.15 5.95
C PHE A 88 15.04 3.77 7.37
N ASP A 89 14.40 4.34 8.40
CA ASP A 89 14.69 3.99 9.80
C ASP A 89 14.07 2.64 10.16
N ASP A 90 14.75 1.90 11.06
CA ASP A 90 14.23 0.69 11.70
C ASP A 90 12.79 0.94 12.15
N PRO A 91 11.82 0.08 11.76
CA PRO A 91 10.47 0.23 12.25
C PRO A 91 10.54 0.12 13.78
N PRO A 92 9.98 1.07 14.56
CA PRO A 92 9.85 0.85 15.99
C PRO A 92 9.12 -0.48 16.19
N GLU A 93 9.62 -1.29 17.13
CA GLU A 93 9.30 -2.71 17.40
C GLU A 93 7.79 -3.05 17.48
N ASN A 94 6.96 -2.02 17.49
CA ASN A 94 5.53 -1.98 17.75
C ASN A 94 4.72 -1.23 16.65
N ASN A 95 5.28 -1.01 15.45
CA ASN A 95 4.53 -0.48 14.31
C ASN A 95 4.49 -1.44 13.10
N PRO A 96 3.51 -2.38 13.06
CA PRO A 96 3.37 -3.35 11.97
C PRO A 96 2.95 -2.72 10.62
N GLN A 97 2.75 -1.40 10.56
CA GLN A 97 2.31 -0.67 9.36
C GLN A 97 3.46 0.07 8.66
N ARG A 98 4.69 -0.08 9.15
CA ARG A 98 5.91 0.42 8.51
C ARG A 98 6.68 -0.71 7.85
N THR A 99 6.95 -0.55 6.57
CA THR A 99 7.82 -1.47 5.81
C THR A 99 9.23 -0.91 5.79
N ASP A 100 10.21 -1.76 6.04
CA ASP A 100 11.64 -1.43 5.98
C ASP A 100 12.04 -1.12 4.52
N LEU A 101 12.30 0.17 4.26
CA LEU A 101 12.75 0.63 2.95
C LEU A 101 14.17 0.18 2.65
N TYR A 102 15.05 0.14 3.66
CA TYR A 102 16.43 -0.26 3.47
C TYR A 102 16.52 -1.75 3.12
N GLY A 103 15.81 -2.60 3.87
CA GLY A 103 15.66 -4.03 3.55
C GLY A 103 15.10 -4.24 2.15
N TYR A 104 14.06 -3.49 1.77
CA TYR A 104 13.46 -3.58 0.44
C TYR A 104 14.42 -3.21 -0.70
N LEU A 105 15.21 -2.14 -0.55
CA LEU A 105 16.18 -1.72 -1.58
C LEU A 105 17.45 -2.59 -1.57
N SER A 106 17.92 -3.01 -0.41
CA SER A 106 19.10 -3.89 -0.27
C SER A 106 18.83 -5.33 -0.72
N SER A 107 17.56 -5.73 -0.86
CA SER A 107 17.19 -7.03 -1.41
C SER A 107 17.17 -7.08 -2.95
N MET A 108 17.52 -5.99 -3.64
CA MET A 108 17.59 -5.97 -5.10
C MET A 108 18.53 -7.04 -5.64
N ARG A 109 18.12 -7.66 -6.75
CA ARG A 109 18.86 -8.70 -7.48
C ARG A 109 18.98 -8.33 -8.95
N PRO A 110 20.04 -8.78 -9.65
CA PRO A 110 20.11 -8.68 -11.10
C PRO A 110 18.85 -9.27 -11.74
N ALA A 111 18.22 -8.57 -12.68
CA ALA A 111 17.02 -9.03 -13.38
C ALA A 111 17.30 -10.26 -14.26
N ASP A 112 18.53 -10.34 -14.78
CA ASP A 112 19.03 -11.43 -15.59
C ASP A 112 19.83 -12.42 -14.73
N ASN A 113 19.26 -13.58 -14.47
CA ASN A 113 19.96 -14.71 -13.84
C ASN A 113 20.93 -15.40 -14.82
N SER A 114 21.13 -14.82 -16.01
CA SER A 114 21.88 -15.40 -17.12
C SER A 114 23.37 -15.05 -17.03
N ASN A 115 24.12 -15.86 -16.27
CA ASN A 115 25.57 -16.03 -16.41
C ASN A 115 26.50 -14.81 -16.15
N LYS A 116 26.27 -14.03 -15.11
CA LYS A 116 27.35 -13.18 -14.56
C LYS A 116 27.59 -13.53 -13.10
N ASN A 117 28.70 -14.24 -12.84
CA ASN A 117 29.21 -14.48 -11.49
C ASN A 117 29.57 -13.15 -10.85
N TYR A 118 28.69 -12.61 -10.01
CA TYR A 118 29.03 -11.50 -9.13
C TYR A 118 29.83 -12.08 -7.97
N HIS A 119 31.16 -11.93 -8.02
CA HIS A 119 32.03 -12.16 -6.87
C HIS A 119 31.92 -10.92 -5.97
N TYR A 120 31.33 -11.12 -4.78
CA TYR A 120 31.41 -10.17 -3.67
C TYR A 120 32.72 -10.35 -2.91
#